data_AF-A0A431VJA9-F1
#
_entry.id   AF-A0A431VJA9-F1
#
_cell.length_a   1.000
_cell.length_b   1.000
_cell.length_c   1.000
_cell.angle_alpha   90.00
_cell.angle_beta   90.00
_cell.angle_gamma   90.00
#
_symmetry.space_group_name_H-M   'P 1'
#
loop_
_entity.id
_entity.type
_entity.pdbx_description
1 polymer ?
#
loop_
_entity_poly.entity_id
_entity_poly.type
_entity_poly.pdbx_seq_one_letter_code
_entity_poly.pdbx_strand_id
1 'polypeptide(L)' 'MSNTPTWTKEDAYSYAVEHRGRRVELQYEEDGFRSGWAVYAGESLIRRCAELPQARGVAIAVVAGREP' A
#
# COMPACT_ATOMS: atom_id res chain seq x y z
N MET A 1 9.01 -12.75 -17.20
CA MET A 1 8.68 -11.64 -16.28
C MET A 1 7.61 -12.11 -15.33
N SER A 2 7.92 -12.20 -14.03
CA SER A 2 6.98 -12.69 -13.03
C SER A 2 5.75 -11.80 -13.00
N ASN A 3 4.57 -12.38 -13.25
CA ASN A 3 3.29 -11.68 -13.18
C ASN A 3 2.83 -11.46 -11.73
N THR A 4 3.71 -11.72 -10.76
CA THR A 4 3.47 -11.58 -9.33
C THR A 4 3.86 -10.17 -8.90
N PRO A 5 3.04 -9.50 -8.08
CA PRO A 5 3.42 -8.23 -7.48
C PRO A 5 4.66 -8.41 -6.60
N THR A 6 5.62 -7.51 -6.74
CA THR A 6 6.85 -7.50 -5.94
C THR A 6 6.64 -6.60 -4.72
N TRP A 7 6.84 -7.15 -3.54
CA TRP A 7 6.81 -6.38 -2.29
C TRP A 7 8.21 -5.96 -1.89
N THR A 8 8.39 -4.68 -1.64
CA THR A 8 9.60 -4.08 -1.10
C THR A 8 9.29 -3.56 0.30
N LYS A 9 10.11 -3.91 1.28
CA LYS A 9 10.07 -3.28 2.60
C LYS A 9 11.08 -2.13 2.56
N GLU A 10 10.59 -0.90 2.63
CA GLU A 10 11.45 0.29 2.65
C GLU A 10 11.97 0.50 4.07
N ASP A 11 11.08 0.45 5.07
CA ASP A 11 11.38 0.66 6.48
C ASP A 11 10.52 -0.23 7.40
N ALA A 12 10.63 -0.05 8.72
CA ALA A 12 9.77 -0.73 9.69
C ALA A 12 8.27 -0.38 9.52
N TYR A 13 7.99 0.82 9.00
CA TYR A 13 6.65 1.41 8.90
C TYR A 13 6.26 1.78 7.47
N SER A 14 7.06 1.35 6.48
CA SER A 14 6.87 1.70 5.08
C SER A 14 7.11 0.48 4.18
N TYR A 15 6.16 0.21 3.30
CA TYR A 15 6.24 -0.86 2.30
C TYR A 15 5.84 -0.31 0.93
N ALA A 16 6.37 -0.90 -0.13
CA ALA A 16 5.93 -0.65 -1.48
C ALA A 16 5.56 -1.97 -2.16
N VAL A 17 4.58 -1.91 -3.07
CA VAL A 17 4.25 -3.00 -3.97
C VAL A 17 4.27 -2.51 -5.40
N GLU A 18 4.95 -3.27 -6.25
CA GLU A 18 5.10 -2.95 -7.66
C GLU A 18 4.56 -4.07 -8.55
N HIS A 19 3.76 -3.68 -9.55
CA HIS A 19 3.24 -4.60 -10.56
C HIS A 19 3.07 -3.89 -11.89
N ARG A 20 3.66 -4.43 -12.96
CA ARG A 20 3.53 -3.91 -14.34
C ARG A 20 3.82 -2.40 -14.46
N GLY A 21 4.83 -1.92 -13.73
CA GLY A 21 5.24 -0.50 -13.74
C GLY A 21 4.35 0.43 -12.90
N ARG A 22 3.37 -0.11 -12.16
CA ARG A 22 2.61 0.63 -11.15
C ARG A 22 3.22 0.36 -9.79
N ARG A 23 3.37 1.40 -8.99
CA ARG A 23 3.85 1.34 -7.60
C ARG A 23 2.76 1.86 -6.68
N VAL A 24 2.55 1.16 -5.57
CA VAL A 24 1.66 1.56 -4.48
C VAL A 24 2.44 1.46 -3.19
N GLU A 25 2.30 2.47 -2.35
CA GLU A 25 3.04 2.62 -1.11
C GLU A 25 2.10 2.46 0.08
N LEU A 26 2.59 1.84 1.14
CA LEU A 26 1.91 1.68 2.42
C LEU A 26 2.77 2.37 3.46
N GLN A 27 2.20 3.34 4.16
CA GLN A 27 2.87 4.04 5.23
C GLN A 27 2.03 3.94 6.49
N TYR A 28 2.65 3.56 7.59
CA TYR A 28 2.01 3.65 8.89
C TYR A 28 2.04 5.11 9.34
N GLU A 29 0.87 5.67 9.60
CA GLU A 29 0.67 7.03 10.08
C GLU A 29 0.11 6.97 11.50
N GLU A 30 0.77 7.69 12.40
CA GLU A 30 0.28 7.94 13.75
C GLU A 30 -0.51 9.26 13.75
N ASP A 31 -1.81 9.21 13.46
CA ASP A 31 -2.68 10.39 13.50
C ASP A 31 -3.32 10.54 14.89
N GLY A 32 -2.49 10.86 15.89
CA GLY A 32 -2.90 11.10 17.28
C GLY A 32 -3.64 9.90 17.90
N PHE A 33 -4.98 9.95 17.92
CA PHE A 33 -5.82 8.90 18.51
C PHE A 33 -6.15 7.73 17.57
N ARG A 34 -5.76 7.82 16.29
CA ARG A 34 -6.01 6.77 15.28
C ARG A 34 -4.74 6.49 14.51
N SER A 35 -4.00 5.49 14.93
CA SER A 35 -2.88 4.96 14.15
C SER A 35 -3.40 3.98 13.09
N GLY A 36 -2.79 3.99 11.91
CA GLY A 36 -3.20 3.09 10.83
C GLY A 36 -2.26 3.12 9.64
N TRP A 37 -2.55 2.27 8.66
CA TRP A 37 -1.82 2.15 7.41
C TRP A 37 -2.52 2.93 6.31
N ALA A 38 -1.87 3.97 5.81
CA ALA A 38 -2.27 4.72 4.64
C ALA A 38 -1.73 4.04 3.37
N VAL A 39 -2.58 3.91 2.36
CA VAL A 39 -2.24 3.33 1.06
C VAL A 39 -2.21 4.45 0.03
N TYR A 40 -1.07 4.63 -0.62
CA TYR A 40 -0.79 5.71 -1.56
C TYR A 40 -0.52 5.18 -2.96
N ALA A 41 -1.10 5.81 -3.98
CA ALA A 41 -0.73 5.59 -5.38
C ALA A 41 -0.07 6.88 -5.91
N GLY A 42 1.26 6.95 -5.84
CA GLY A 42 1.97 8.21 -5.97
C GLY A 42 1.56 9.17 -4.86
N GLU A 43 1.21 10.41 -5.20
CA GLU A 43 0.81 11.44 -4.23
C GLU A 43 -0.64 11.31 -3.74
N SER A 44 -1.42 10.36 -4.28
CA SER A 44 -2.84 10.20 -3.95
C SER A 44 -3.05 9.18 -2.83
N LEU A 45 -3.64 9.63 -1.72
CA LEU A 45 -4.14 8.74 -0.67
C LEU A 45 -5.38 7.98 -1.17
N ILE A 46 -5.28 6.67 -1.25
CA ILE A 46 -6.35 5.79 -1.69
C ILE A 46 -7.26 5.38 -0.53
N ARG A 47 -6.68 4.89 0.56
CA ARG A 47 -7.44 4.41 1.73
C ARG A 47 -6.56 4.38 2.97
N ARG A 48 -7.18 4.56 4.14
CA ARG A 48 -6.58 4.26 5.45
C ARG A 48 -7.19 2.97 6.01
N CYS A 49 -6.33 2.08 6.50
CA CYS A 49 -6.71 0.80 7.11
C CYS A 49 -6.15 0.74 8.53
N ALA A 50 -6.85 0.10 9.46
CA ALA A 50 -6.33 -0.03 10.82
C ALA A 50 -5.14 -1.00 10.88
N GLU A 51 -5.15 -2.03 10.03
CA GLU A 51 -4.20 -3.13 10.09
C GLU A 51 -3.45 -3.33 8.76
N LEU A 52 -2.18 -3.73 8.85
CA LEU A 52 -1.32 -3.96 7.69
C LEU A 52 -1.91 -4.99 6.69
N PRO A 53 -2.52 -6.13 7.11
CA PRO A 53 -3.11 -7.08 6.17
C PRO A 53 -4.21 -6.47 5.29
N GLN A 54 -5.03 -5.56 5.85
CA GLN A 54 -6.06 -4.85 5.10
C GLN A 54 -5.44 -3.90 4.07
N ALA A 55 -4.45 -3.11 4.49
CA ALA A 55 -3.71 -2.21 3.59
C ALA A 55 -3.02 -2.97 2.45
N ARG A 56 -2.46 -4.16 2.74
CA ARG A 56 -1.87 -5.03 1.72
C ARG A 56 -2.90 -5.52 0.71
N GLY A 57 -4.10 -5.90 1.16
CA GLY A 57 -5.19 -6.29 0.28
C GLY A 57 -5.58 -5.15 -0.68
N VAL A 58 -5.74 -3.93 -0.15
CA VAL A 58 -6.03 -2.72 -0.94
C VAL A 58 -4.92 -2.45 -1.95
N ALA A 59 -3.66 -2.46 -1.51
CA ALA A 59 -2.54 -2.15 -2.39
C ALA A 59 -2.40 -3.14 -3.56
N ILE A 60 -2.69 -4.43 -3.33
CA ILE A 60 -2.74 -5.44 -4.39
C ILE A 60 -3.86 -5.16 -5.39
N ALA A 61 -5.05 -4.78 -4.91
CA ALA A 61 -6.16 -4.41 -5.79
C ALA A 61 -5.78 -3.21 -6.68
N VAL A 62 -5.24 -2.15 -6.06
CA VAL A 62 -4.84 -0.91 -6.74
C VAL A 62 -3.73 -1.17 -7.77
N VAL A 63 -2.66 -1.86 -7.38
CA VAL A 63 -1.52 -2.11 -8.27
C VAL A 63 -1.91 -3.03 -9.44
N ALA A 64 -2.88 -3.94 -9.23
CA ALA A 64 -3.48 -4.75 -10.28
C ALA A 64 -4.48 -3.99 -11.17
N GLY A 65 -4.78 -2.73 -10.87
CA GLY A 65 -5.72 -1.90 -11.62
C GLY A 65 -7.19 -2.19 -11.35
N ARG A 66 -7.51 -2.74 -10.18
CA ARG A 66 -8.87 -2.94 -9.71
C ARG A 66 -9.25 -1.77 -8.80
N GLU A 67 -10.48 -1.31 -8.89
CA GLU A 67 -11.00 -0.29 -7.98
C GLU A 67 -11.08 -0.86 -6.54
N PRO A 68 -10.57 -0.16 -5.52
CA PRO A 68 -10.42 -0.66 -4.14
C PRO A 68 -11.65 -0.52 -3.23
#